data_AF-A0A382F9A7-F1
#
_entry.id   AF-A0A382F9A7-F1
#
_cell.length_a   1.000
_cell.length_b   1.000
_cell.length_c   1.000
_cell.angle_alpha   90.00
_cell.angle_beta   90.00
_cell.angle_gamma   90.00
#
_symmetry.space_group_name_H-M   'P 1'
#
loop_
_entity.id
_entity.type
_entity.pdbx_description
1 polymer ?
#
loop_
_entity_poly.entity_id
_entity_poly.type
_entity_poly.pdbx_seq_one_letter_code
_entity_poly.pdbx_strand_id
1 'polypeptide(L)'
;MNIDLEYPLDIDKILRKKKSIKKALLSNKNLVEKNIAILGGSTTSEIKKILELFLLDSGVKPNFYESEYNKYYEDALFGNDVLDKFNPDIVYIHTTNQNIIKYPELNNNVDEISILINNEIERYKSIWSSLSKYNCPIIQNNFDHTINRSLGNLDFYDIHGKTYFINQLNDKFSQEARAIKNLYINDINYLSSYIGLKNWFDKSLWHQAKYALSMGSIPELAFNISKIINSIFGKSEKCLVLDLDNTCWGGVIGDDGLDGISIGLETAIAESYTSFQKYVKELKQRGVILAVCSKNDFQNAKEGFKHPDSVLKFDDFTSFKSNWDPKHQNILDIAKEVNIGVDSLVFIDDNPVERDLVSSQVPSASVPNVGNDVIHFIDHIDRNGYFEPISLLVDDINRNKYYEDNKKRSQEQSIFKSYDDFLVSLEMTAEIKSFSSIYLDRITQLTNKTNQFNLTTKRYTASEINNIATSDEYIKIYGKLTDKYGDNGLIALS
;
A
#
# COMPACT_ATOMS: atom_id res chain seq x y z
N MET A 1 20.61 -15.49 -9.42
CA MET A 1 19.64 -15.13 -10.48
C MET A 1 19.10 -13.77 -10.08
N ASN A 2 19.22 -12.74 -10.91
CA ASN A 2 18.62 -11.44 -10.56
C ASN A 2 17.10 -11.55 -10.76
N ILE A 3 16.40 -11.79 -9.65
CA ILE A 3 14.94 -11.82 -9.59
C ILE A 3 14.54 -10.38 -9.45
N ASP A 4 13.83 -9.89 -10.44
CA ASP A 4 13.34 -8.53 -10.47
C ASP A 4 11.82 -8.65 -10.57
N LEU A 5 11.16 -8.29 -9.47
CA LEU A 5 9.71 -8.35 -9.26
C LEU A 5 9.18 -6.97 -8.88
N GLU A 6 9.88 -5.93 -9.33
CA GLU A 6 9.52 -4.53 -9.16
C GLU A 6 9.08 -3.92 -10.49
N TYR A 7 8.39 -2.78 -10.42
CA TYR A 7 8.01 -2.03 -11.60
C TYR A 7 9.23 -1.35 -12.25
N PRO A 8 9.36 -1.39 -13.60
CA PRO A 8 8.44 -2.02 -14.55
C PRO A 8 8.58 -3.54 -14.61
N LEU A 9 7.44 -4.25 -14.53
CA LEU A 9 7.43 -5.71 -14.51
C LEU A 9 7.83 -6.30 -15.86
N ASP A 10 8.84 -7.17 -15.88
CA ASP A 10 9.16 -8.03 -17.03
C ASP A 10 8.18 -9.22 -17.07
N ILE A 11 6.96 -8.95 -17.56
CA ILE A 11 5.84 -9.88 -17.66
C ILE A 11 6.25 -11.20 -18.34
N ASP A 12 6.97 -11.11 -19.46
CA ASP A 12 7.40 -12.29 -20.23
C ASP A 12 8.37 -13.17 -19.43
N LYS A 13 9.35 -12.55 -18.73
CA LYS A 13 10.26 -13.28 -17.86
C LYS A 13 9.55 -13.90 -16.68
N ILE A 14 8.62 -13.19 -16.04
CA ILE A 14 7.83 -13.69 -14.91
C ILE A 14 7.05 -14.93 -15.34
N LEU A 15 6.26 -14.84 -16.41
CA LEU A 15 5.44 -15.95 -16.91
C LEU A 15 6.29 -17.16 -17.32
N ARG A 16 7.39 -16.92 -18.05
CA ARG A 16 8.29 -17.98 -18.55
C ARG A 16 9.09 -18.64 -17.43
N LYS A 17 9.56 -17.87 -16.43
CA LYS A 17 10.50 -18.34 -15.39
C LYS A 17 9.86 -18.54 -14.02
N LYS A 18 8.54 -18.43 -13.86
CA LYS A 18 7.79 -18.57 -12.59
C LYS A 18 8.26 -19.72 -11.69
N LYS A 19 8.50 -20.92 -12.25
CA LYS A 19 8.98 -22.09 -11.48
C LYS A 19 10.38 -21.87 -10.89
N SER A 20 11.29 -21.28 -11.68
CA SER A 20 12.65 -20.99 -11.24
C SER A 20 12.69 -19.85 -10.22
N ILE A 21 11.88 -18.81 -10.45
CA ILE A 21 11.73 -17.67 -9.53
C ILE A 21 11.21 -18.18 -8.18
N LYS A 22 10.10 -18.93 -8.18
CA LYS A 22 9.54 -19.56 -6.98
C LYS A 22 10.58 -20.37 -6.20
N LYS A 23 11.34 -21.24 -6.88
CA LYS A 23 12.36 -22.08 -6.24
C LYS A 23 13.43 -21.24 -5.55
N ALA A 24 13.84 -20.15 -6.16
CA ALA A 24 14.84 -19.25 -5.59
C ALA A 24 14.27 -18.46 -4.39
N LEU A 25 13.04 -17.94 -4.48
CA LEU A 25 12.40 -17.22 -3.37
C LEU A 25 12.14 -18.11 -2.15
N LEU A 26 11.74 -19.36 -2.36
CA LEU A 26 11.56 -20.35 -1.28
C LEU A 26 12.84 -20.71 -0.52
N SER A 27 14.02 -20.33 -1.02
CA SER A 27 15.28 -20.53 -0.28
C SER A 27 15.48 -19.52 0.85
N ASN A 28 14.67 -18.46 0.90
CA ASN A 28 14.65 -17.50 2.00
C ASN A 28 14.18 -18.19 3.30
N LYS A 29 14.92 -17.98 4.39
CA LYS A 29 14.64 -18.58 5.71
C LYS A 29 13.66 -17.77 6.55
N ASN A 30 13.41 -16.51 6.21
CA ASN A 30 12.60 -15.56 7.00
C ASN A 30 11.20 -15.38 6.43
N LEU A 31 10.55 -16.49 6.03
CA LEU A 31 9.20 -16.44 5.47
C LEU A 31 8.14 -16.65 6.56
N VAL A 32 7.11 -15.80 6.55
CA VAL A 32 5.95 -15.94 7.44
C VAL A 32 4.84 -16.67 6.70
N GLU A 33 4.38 -17.80 7.23
CA GLU A 33 3.30 -18.57 6.62
C GLU A 33 1.94 -17.88 6.83
N LYS A 34 1.13 -17.81 5.77
CA LYS A 34 -0.21 -17.23 5.78
C LYS A 34 -1.19 -18.02 4.93
N ASN A 35 -2.37 -18.30 5.47
CA ASN A 35 -3.46 -18.98 4.80
C ASN A 35 -4.27 -17.98 3.99
N ILE A 36 -4.25 -18.10 2.66
CA ILE A 36 -4.95 -17.19 1.75
C ILE A 36 -5.98 -18.00 0.96
N ALA A 37 -7.26 -17.68 1.11
CA ALA A 37 -8.32 -18.29 0.32
C ALA A 37 -8.61 -17.43 -0.92
N ILE A 38 -8.69 -18.07 -2.09
CA ILE A 38 -9.06 -17.43 -3.35
C ILE A 38 -10.40 -18.01 -3.79
N LEU A 39 -11.44 -17.17 -3.81
CA LEU A 39 -12.77 -17.51 -4.28
C LEU A 39 -12.98 -16.89 -5.68
N GLY A 40 -12.92 -17.74 -6.70
CA GLY A 40 -12.91 -17.32 -8.10
C GLY A 40 -14.27 -17.44 -8.79
N GLY A 41 -14.75 -16.33 -9.35
CA GLY A 41 -15.81 -16.32 -10.38
C GLY A 41 -15.28 -16.67 -11.78
N SER A 42 -13.97 -16.70 -11.96
CA SER A 42 -13.27 -17.13 -13.17
C SER A 42 -12.15 -18.11 -12.82
N THR A 43 -11.44 -18.63 -13.81
CA THR A 43 -10.26 -19.47 -13.55
C THR A 43 -9.14 -18.65 -12.91
N THR A 44 -8.74 -18.99 -11.69
CA THR A 44 -7.75 -18.22 -10.89
C THR A 44 -6.39 -18.91 -10.76
N SER A 45 -6.21 -20.08 -11.36
CA SER A 45 -5.03 -20.92 -11.10
C SER A 45 -3.70 -20.30 -11.53
N GLU A 46 -3.72 -19.40 -12.51
CA GLU A 46 -2.52 -18.66 -12.91
C GLU A 46 -2.30 -17.41 -12.05
N ILE A 47 -3.38 -16.70 -11.66
CA ILE A 47 -3.34 -15.61 -10.68
C ILE A 47 -2.70 -16.09 -9.38
N LYS A 48 -3.14 -17.25 -8.86
CA LYS A 48 -2.57 -17.89 -7.66
C LYS A 48 -1.06 -18.10 -7.78
N LYS A 49 -0.59 -18.66 -8.90
CA LYS A 49 0.84 -18.97 -9.11
C LYS A 49 1.70 -17.72 -9.19
N ILE A 50 1.20 -16.65 -9.80
CA ILE A 50 1.95 -15.40 -9.95
C ILE A 50 1.91 -14.58 -8.65
N LEU A 51 0.75 -14.52 -7.98
CA LEU A 51 0.61 -13.91 -6.65
C LEU A 51 1.56 -14.55 -5.64
N GLU A 52 1.75 -15.88 -5.71
CA GLU A 52 2.72 -16.58 -4.87
C GLU A 52 4.14 -16.01 -5.00
N LEU A 53 4.56 -15.59 -6.20
CA LEU A 53 5.91 -15.05 -6.41
C LEU A 53 6.07 -13.72 -5.66
N PHE A 54 5.13 -12.80 -5.83
CA PHE A 54 5.20 -11.48 -5.20
C PHE A 54 5.06 -11.54 -3.68
N LEU A 55 4.24 -12.47 -3.16
CA LEU A 55 4.15 -12.68 -1.71
C LEU A 55 5.43 -13.29 -1.14
N LEU A 56 6.03 -14.26 -1.83
CA LEU A 56 7.30 -14.84 -1.37
C LEU A 56 8.43 -13.80 -1.36
N ASP A 57 8.44 -12.92 -2.36
CA ASP A 57 9.38 -11.82 -2.48
C ASP A 57 9.25 -10.82 -1.31
N SER A 58 8.01 -10.51 -0.90
CA SER A 58 7.75 -9.71 0.31
C SER A 58 7.92 -10.49 1.62
N GLY A 59 8.38 -11.74 1.59
CA GLY A 59 8.64 -12.57 2.75
C GLY A 59 7.38 -13.21 3.37
N VAL A 60 6.31 -13.35 2.61
CA VAL A 60 5.08 -14.08 2.97
C VAL A 60 5.06 -15.41 2.21
N LYS A 61 4.97 -16.53 2.92
CA LYS A 61 4.79 -17.84 2.32
C LYS A 61 3.31 -18.20 2.32
N PRO A 62 2.60 -18.04 1.19
CA PRO A 62 1.18 -18.32 1.15
C PRO A 62 0.95 -19.84 1.14
N ASN A 63 0.06 -20.30 2.01
CA ASN A 63 -0.69 -21.53 1.83
C ASN A 63 -2.02 -21.15 1.19
N PHE A 64 -2.38 -21.74 0.06
CA PHE A 64 -3.57 -21.32 -0.69
C PHE A 64 -4.71 -22.33 -0.60
N TYR A 65 -5.92 -21.81 -0.37
CA TYR A 65 -7.17 -22.45 -0.78
C TYR A 65 -7.64 -21.81 -2.10
N GLU A 66 -8.10 -22.61 -3.05
CA GLU A 66 -8.68 -22.12 -4.31
C GLU A 66 -10.04 -22.79 -4.49
N SER A 67 -11.10 -22.00 -4.62
CA SER A 67 -12.44 -22.52 -4.89
C SER A 67 -12.48 -23.21 -6.25
N GLU A 68 -13.41 -24.14 -6.43
CA GLU A 68 -13.71 -24.63 -7.77
C GLU A 68 -14.25 -23.50 -8.66
N TYR A 69 -14.15 -23.71 -9.99
CA TYR A 69 -14.55 -22.73 -10.98
C TYR A 69 -15.98 -22.21 -10.74
N ASN A 70 -16.11 -20.89 -10.58
CA ASN A 70 -17.37 -20.18 -10.41
C ASN A 70 -18.22 -20.66 -9.22
N LYS A 71 -17.61 -21.27 -8.20
CA LYS A 71 -18.26 -21.65 -6.93
C LYS A 71 -18.07 -20.65 -5.80
N TYR A 72 -17.55 -19.46 -6.10
CA TYR A 72 -17.23 -18.44 -5.10
C TYR A 72 -18.44 -18.03 -4.24
N TYR A 73 -19.65 -18.03 -4.81
CA TYR A 73 -20.88 -17.67 -4.10
C TYR A 73 -21.32 -18.79 -3.15
N GLU A 74 -21.34 -20.03 -3.65
CA GLU A 74 -21.73 -21.21 -2.89
C GLU A 74 -20.75 -21.50 -1.75
N ASP A 75 -19.44 -21.47 -2.03
CA ASP A 75 -18.39 -21.67 -1.02
C ASP A 75 -18.45 -20.60 0.08
N ALA A 76 -18.81 -19.36 -0.27
CA ALA A 76 -18.94 -18.29 0.71
C ALA A 76 -20.20 -18.42 1.57
N LEU A 77 -21.36 -18.69 0.97
CA LEU A 77 -22.65 -18.69 1.70
C LEU A 77 -22.93 -19.98 2.45
N PHE A 78 -22.76 -21.13 1.82
CA PHE A 78 -23.10 -22.42 2.42
C PHE A 78 -21.93 -22.97 3.24
N GLY A 79 -20.74 -22.41 3.06
CA GLY A 79 -19.51 -22.92 3.64
C GLY A 79 -19.10 -24.25 3.01
N ASN A 80 -17.86 -24.63 3.28
CA ASN A 80 -17.33 -25.94 2.98
C ASN A 80 -16.37 -26.30 4.11
N ASP A 81 -16.51 -27.52 4.66
CA ASP A 81 -15.64 -28.06 5.71
C ASP A 81 -14.15 -27.86 5.44
N VAL A 82 -13.74 -27.87 4.16
CA VAL A 82 -12.36 -27.62 3.75
C VAL A 82 -11.95 -26.17 4.03
N LEU A 83 -12.77 -25.20 3.64
CA LEU A 83 -12.49 -23.77 3.86
C LEU A 83 -12.59 -23.42 5.36
N ASP A 84 -13.55 -24.01 6.07
CA ASP A 84 -13.70 -23.82 7.51
C ASP A 84 -12.48 -24.33 8.30
N LYS A 85 -11.98 -25.52 7.95
CA LYS A 85 -10.74 -26.06 8.55
C LYS A 85 -9.48 -25.32 8.10
N PHE A 86 -9.50 -24.73 6.90
CA PHE A 86 -8.39 -23.97 6.37
C PHE A 86 -8.14 -22.68 7.17
N ASN A 87 -9.19 -22.09 7.78
CA ASN A 87 -9.11 -20.92 8.65
C ASN A 87 -8.27 -19.79 8.03
N PRO A 88 -8.80 -19.08 7.01
CA PRO A 88 -8.01 -18.13 6.23
C PRO A 88 -7.57 -16.91 7.05
N ASP A 89 -6.32 -16.48 6.86
CA ASP A 89 -5.82 -15.17 7.30
C ASP A 89 -6.34 -14.04 6.39
N ILE A 90 -6.61 -14.34 5.11
CA ILE A 90 -7.18 -13.42 4.10
C ILE A 90 -8.10 -14.21 3.17
N VAL A 91 -9.23 -13.61 2.79
CA VAL A 91 -10.06 -14.09 1.68
C VAL A 91 -9.97 -13.11 0.51
N TYR A 92 -9.56 -13.59 -0.65
CA TYR A 92 -9.56 -12.86 -1.91
C TYR A 92 -10.70 -13.35 -2.81
N ILE A 93 -11.60 -12.45 -3.19
CA ILE A 93 -12.72 -12.73 -4.10
C ILE A 93 -12.41 -12.12 -5.46
N HIS A 94 -12.25 -12.99 -6.46
CA HIS A 94 -11.94 -12.60 -7.82
C HIS A 94 -13.18 -12.72 -8.72
N THR A 95 -13.83 -11.58 -8.97
CA THR A 95 -14.97 -11.44 -9.88
C THR A 95 -14.72 -10.31 -10.87
N THR A 96 -15.37 -10.41 -12.03
CA THR A 96 -15.27 -9.42 -13.12
C THR A 96 -16.66 -9.12 -13.68
N ASN A 97 -16.76 -8.26 -14.71
CA ASN A 97 -18.01 -8.04 -15.43
C ASN A 97 -18.66 -9.34 -15.96
N GLN A 98 -17.89 -10.41 -16.16
CA GLN A 98 -18.42 -11.72 -16.57
C GLN A 98 -19.25 -12.42 -15.49
N ASN A 99 -19.15 -11.97 -14.22
CA ASN A 99 -19.84 -12.55 -13.08
C ASN A 99 -21.10 -11.77 -12.68
N ILE A 100 -21.47 -10.71 -13.42
CA ILE A 100 -22.75 -10.02 -13.28
C ILE A 100 -23.86 -10.94 -13.81
N ILE A 101 -24.89 -11.17 -13.00
CA ILE A 101 -25.94 -12.16 -13.33
C ILE A 101 -26.81 -11.67 -14.48
N LYS A 102 -27.25 -10.41 -14.41
CA LYS A 102 -28.15 -9.82 -15.40
C LYS A 102 -27.84 -8.35 -15.61
N TYR A 103 -27.71 -7.97 -16.88
CA TYR A 103 -27.67 -6.57 -17.31
C TYR A 103 -29.07 -6.06 -17.65
N PRO A 104 -29.30 -4.73 -17.60
CA PRO A 104 -30.53 -4.12 -18.09
C PRO A 104 -30.86 -4.47 -19.55
N GLU A 105 -32.15 -4.61 -19.84
CA GLU A 105 -32.71 -4.71 -21.18
C GLU A 105 -33.37 -3.38 -21.57
N LEU A 106 -33.44 -3.05 -22.86
CA LEU A 106 -33.91 -1.73 -23.36
C LEU A 106 -35.37 -1.40 -23.04
N ASN A 107 -36.16 -2.39 -22.61
CA ASN A 107 -37.54 -2.22 -22.19
C ASN A 107 -37.69 -2.04 -20.68
N ASN A 108 -36.61 -2.12 -19.91
CA ASN A 108 -36.70 -1.96 -18.47
C ASN A 108 -37.01 -0.53 -18.08
N ASN A 109 -37.82 -0.34 -17.03
CA ASN A 109 -38.02 0.98 -16.44
C ASN A 109 -36.98 1.27 -15.34
N VAL A 110 -36.98 2.50 -14.83
CA VAL A 110 -36.01 2.96 -13.81
C VAL A 110 -36.06 2.11 -12.53
N ASP A 111 -37.26 1.69 -12.10
CA ASP A 111 -37.43 0.89 -10.88
C ASP A 111 -36.88 -0.53 -11.08
N GLU A 112 -37.15 -1.14 -12.23
CA GLU A 112 -36.61 -2.46 -12.60
C GLU A 112 -35.09 -2.47 -12.63
N ILE A 113 -34.47 -1.43 -13.21
CA ILE A 113 -33.01 -1.30 -13.26
C ILE A 113 -32.42 -1.09 -11.86
N SER A 114 -33.09 -0.28 -11.04
CA SER A 114 -32.70 -0.08 -9.64
C SER A 114 -32.77 -1.40 -8.84
N ILE A 115 -33.78 -2.23 -9.10
CA ILE A 115 -33.90 -3.57 -8.52
C ILE A 115 -32.74 -4.47 -8.99
N LEU A 116 -32.36 -4.45 -10.27
CA LEU A 116 -31.22 -5.22 -10.77
C LEU A 116 -29.91 -4.83 -10.07
N ILE A 117 -29.63 -3.53 -9.92
CA ILE A 117 -28.45 -3.02 -9.21
C ILE A 117 -28.48 -3.51 -7.75
N ASN A 118 -29.61 -3.30 -7.06
CA ASN A 118 -29.73 -3.65 -5.65
C ASN A 118 -29.60 -5.17 -5.43
N ASN A 119 -30.19 -6.00 -6.28
CA ASN A 119 -30.06 -7.46 -6.18
C ASN A 119 -28.61 -7.91 -6.34
N GLU A 120 -27.88 -7.31 -7.28
CA GLU A 120 -26.46 -7.63 -7.49
C GLU A 120 -25.64 -7.21 -6.27
N ILE A 121 -25.88 -6.03 -5.68
CA ILE A 121 -25.18 -5.58 -4.47
C ILE A 121 -25.53 -6.42 -3.25
N GLU A 122 -26.81 -6.73 -3.00
CA GLU A 122 -27.23 -7.57 -1.88
C GLU A 122 -26.63 -8.97 -1.96
N ARG A 123 -26.42 -9.49 -3.18
CA ARG A 123 -25.68 -10.73 -3.38
C ARG A 123 -24.27 -10.65 -2.84
N TYR A 124 -23.49 -9.61 -3.16
CA TYR A 124 -22.13 -9.46 -2.62
C TYR A 124 -22.12 -9.15 -1.12
N LYS A 125 -23.08 -8.38 -0.61
CA LYS A 125 -23.22 -8.15 0.83
C LYS A 125 -23.45 -9.44 1.59
N SER A 126 -24.25 -10.36 1.04
CA SER A 126 -24.45 -11.69 1.63
C SER A 126 -23.14 -12.50 1.66
N ILE A 127 -22.32 -12.42 0.60
CA ILE A 127 -20.98 -13.06 0.56
C ILE A 127 -20.09 -12.48 1.66
N TRP A 128 -19.91 -11.16 1.72
CA TRP A 128 -19.04 -10.52 2.70
C TRP A 128 -19.51 -10.77 4.14
N SER A 129 -20.82 -10.72 4.36
CA SER A 129 -21.43 -11.02 5.66
C SER A 129 -21.18 -12.47 6.09
N SER A 130 -21.37 -13.45 5.20
CA SER A 130 -21.10 -14.85 5.52
C SER A 130 -19.62 -15.10 5.83
N LEU A 131 -18.72 -14.54 5.03
CA LEU A 131 -17.27 -14.69 5.21
C LEU A 131 -16.74 -13.96 6.46
N SER A 132 -17.49 -13.01 7.01
CA SER A 132 -17.12 -12.33 8.27
C SER A 132 -16.95 -13.28 9.45
N LYS A 133 -17.53 -14.49 9.39
CA LYS A 133 -17.37 -15.56 10.39
C LYS A 133 -15.91 -15.97 10.60
N TYR A 134 -15.07 -15.88 9.56
CA TYR A 134 -13.64 -16.18 9.68
C TYR A 134 -12.90 -15.09 10.43
N ASN A 135 -13.51 -13.90 10.54
CA ASN A 135 -12.89 -12.71 11.11
C ASN A 135 -11.53 -12.56 10.38
N CYS A 136 -11.53 -12.12 9.13
CA CYS A 136 -10.28 -11.87 8.42
C CYS A 136 -10.52 -10.78 7.36
N PRO A 137 -9.46 -10.11 6.90
CA PRO A 137 -9.54 -9.23 5.74
C PRO A 137 -10.13 -9.92 4.51
N ILE A 138 -11.11 -9.26 3.91
CA ILE A 138 -11.68 -9.63 2.62
C ILE A 138 -11.18 -8.64 1.59
N ILE A 139 -10.48 -9.14 0.57
CA ILE A 139 -10.10 -8.37 -0.62
C ILE A 139 -11.09 -8.73 -1.72
N GLN A 140 -11.89 -7.77 -2.16
CA GLN A 140 -12.88 -7.92 -3.22
C GLN A 140 -12.46 -7.08 -4.43
N ASN A 141 -12.47 -7.66 -5.62
CA ASN A 141 -12.36 -6.84 -6.84
C ASN A 141 -13.66 -6.09 -7.12
N ASN A 142 -13.56 -4.84 -7.57
CA ASN A 142 -14.70 -4.17 -8.21
C ASN A 142 -14.88 -4.72 -9.65
N PHE A 143 -15.57 -3.99 -10.54
CA PHE A 143 -15.84 -4.45 -11.91
C PHE A 143 -15.09 -3.64 -12.96
N ASP A 144 -14.40 -4.36 -13.84
CA ASP A 144 -13.87 -3.84 -15.10
C ASP A 144 -15.00 -3.59 -16.11
N HIS A 145 -14.72 -2.81 -17.16
CA HIS A 145 -15.71 -2.55 -18.21
C HIS A 145 -15.79 -3.66 -19.24
N THR A 146 -16.95 -3.76 -19.90
CA THR A 146 -17.11 -4.67 -21.05
C THR A 146 -16.38 -4.12 -22.28
N ILE A 147 -15.73 -5.00 -23.07
CA ILE A 147 -15.09 -4.59 -24.34
C ILE A 147 -16.14 -4.12 -25.37
N ASN A 148 -17.32 -4.75 -25.38
CA ASN A 148 -18.33 -4.52 -26.41
C ASN A 148 -19.43 -3.61 -25.87
N ARG A 149 -19.68 -2.47 -26.51
CA ARG A 149 -20.73 -1.50 -26.14
C ARG A 149 -21.77 -1.41 -27.23
N SER A 150 -22.94 -2.01 -27.03
CA SER A 150 -24.04 -1.99 -28.02
C SER A 150 -24.64 -0.60 -28.21
N LEU A 151 -24.60 0.25 -27.19
CA LEU A 151 -25.13 1.62 -27.25
C LEU A 151 -24.07 2.67 -27.61
N GLY A 152 -22.83 2.26 -27.92
CA GLY A 152 -21.74 3.22 -28.18
C GLY A 152 -21.57 4.20 -27.01
N ASN A 153 -21.42 5.50 -27.29
CA ASN A 153 -21.23 6.54 -26.27
C ASN A 153 -22.42 6.69 -25.31
N LEU A 154 -23.65 6.38 -25.77
CA LEU A 154 -24.87 6.43 -24.95
C LEU A 154 -24.80 5.45 -23.76
N ASP A 155 -24.04 4.37 -23.89
CA ASP A 155 -23.87 3.32 -22.86
C ASP A 155 -23.36 3.84 -21.49
N PHE A 156 -22.75 5.04 -21.47
CA PHE A 156 -22.23 5.65 -20.24
C PHE A 156 -23.30 6.33 -19.39
N TYR A 157 -24.31 6.97 -20.00
CA TYR A 157 -25.28 7.82 -19.29
C TYR A 157 -26.75 7.40 -19.47
N ASP A 158 -27.03 6.47 -20.38
CA ASP A 158 -28.34 5.84 -20.46
C ASP A 158 -28.46 4.71 -19.43
N ILE A 159 -29.61 4.64 -18.75
CA ILE A 159 -29.87 3.70 -17.66
C ILE A 159 -29.76 2.22 -18.10
N HIS A 160 -29.94 1.94 -19.39
CA HIS A 160 -29.83 0.59 -19.95
C HIS A 160 -28.39 0.22 -20.35
N GLY A 161 -27.46 1.18 -20.31
CA GLY A 161 -26.07 0.98 -20.68
C GLY A 161 -25.33 0.06 -19.71
N LYS A 162 -24.50 -0.84 -20.25
CA LYS A 162 -23.69 -1.74 -19.39
C LYS A 162 -22.62 -0.97 -18.62
N THR A 163 -22.05 0.06 -19.24
CA THR A 163 -21.07 0.96 -18.61
C THR A 163 -21.72 1.73 -17.48
N TYR A 164 -22.91 2.31 -17.70
CA TYR A 164 -23.70 2.95 -16.65
C TYR A 164 -23.94 1.99 -15.47
N PHE A 165 -24.44 0.77 -15.74
CA PHE A 165 -24.71 -0.23 -14.72
C PHE A 165 -23.46 -0.62 -13.91
N ILE A 166 -22.32 -0.86 -14.58
CA ILE A 166 -21.03 -1.16 -13.92
C ILE A 166 -20.57 0.01 -13.04
N ASN A 167 -20.71 1.25 -13.50
CA ASN A 167 -20.35 2.43 -12.70
C ASN A 167 -21.19 2.53 -11.42
N GLN A 168 -22.49 2.26 -11.51
CA GLN A 168 -23.37 2.22 -10.35
C GLN A 168 -22.96 1.11 -9.36
N LEU A 169 -22.58 -0.07 -9.84
CA LEU A 169 -22.08 -1.14 -8.97
C LEU A 169 -20.76 -0.78 -8.30
N ASN A 170 -19.82 -0.21 -9.04
CA ASN A 170 -18.51 0.20 -8.51
C ASN A 170 -18.65 1.29 -7.44
N ASP A 171 -19.54 2.26 -7.65
CA ASP A 171 -19.89 3.27 -6.64
C ASP A 171 -20.44 2.61 -5.37
N LYS A 172 -21.38 1.66 -5.50
CA LYS A 172 -21.94 0.91 -4.38
C LYS A 172 -20.89 0.07 -3.64
N PHE A 173 -19.99 -0.61 -4.35
CA PHE A 173 -18.87 -1.33 -3.74
C PHE A 173 -18.00 -0.39 -2.92
N SER A 174 -17.73 0.82 -3.42
CA SER A 174 -16.98 1.83 -2.66
C SER A 174 -17.70 2.25 -1.38
N GLN A 175 -19.03 2.38 -1.40
CA GLN A 175 -19.85 2.73 -0.24
C GLN A 175 -19.80 1.63 0.81
N GLU A 176 -19.95 0.38 0.40
CA GLU A 176 -19.91 -0.78 1.29
C GLU A 176 -18.52 -0.99 1.89
N ALA A 177 -17.44 -0.82 1.12
CA ALA A 177 -16.06 -0.93 1.63
C ALA A 177 -15.70 0.14 2.67
N ARG A 178 -16.35 1.32 2.63
CA ARG A 178 -16.20 2.34 3.69
C ARG A 178 -16.98 1.98 4.96
N ALA A 179 -18.07 1.23 4.83
CA ALA A 179 -18.95 0.87 5.94
C ALA A 179 -18.55 -0.45 6.63
N ILE A 180 -18.09 -1.43 5.85
CA ILE A 180 -17.72 -2.76 6.32
C ILE A 180 -16.25 -2.78 6.69
N LYS A 181 -15.99 -3.03 7.98
CA LYS A 181 -14.63 -3.17 8.50
C LYS A 181 -13.92 -4.35 7.83
N ASN A 182 -12.63 -4.17 7.50
CA ASN A 182 -11.77 -5.17 6.87
C ASN A 182 -12.21 -5.62 5.46
N LEU A 183 -13.09 -4.87 4.78
CA LEU A 183 -13.38 -5.05 3.36
C LEU A 183 -12.52 -4.09 2.53
N TYR A 184 -11.65 -4.64 1.70
CA TYR A 184 -10.74 -3.90 0.85
C TYR A 184 -11.11 -4.10 -0.62
N ILE A 185 -11.09 -3.02 -1.40
CA ILE A 185 -11.31 -3.10 -2.84
C ILE A 185 -9.97 -3.15 -3.56
N ASN A 186 -9.77 -4.19 -4.38
CA ASN A 186 -8.74 -4.17 -5.41
C ASN A 186 -9.37 -3.64 -6.71
N ASP A 187 -8.96 -2.44 -7.11
CA ASP A 187 -9.59 -1.67 -8.19
C ASP A 187 -9.16 -2.16 -9.58
N ILE A 188 -9.85 -3.18 -10.07
CA ILE A 188 -9.63 -3.71 -11.42
C ILE A 188 -10.24 -2.79 -12.50
N ASN A 189 -11.15 -1.88 -12.15
CA ASN A 189 -11.65 -0.86 -13.07
C ASN A 189 -10.52 0.09 -13.49
N TYR A 190 -9.79 0.60 -12.50
CA TYR A 190 -8.59 1.39 -12.72
C TYR A 190 -7.51 0.58 -13.44
N LEU A 191 -7.18 -0.62 -12.96
CA LEU A 191 -6.08 -1.41 -13.52
C LEU A 191 -6.33 -1.80 -14.98
N SER A 192 -7.56 -2.20 -15.31
CA SER A 192 -7.95 -2.51 -16.69
C SER A 192 -7.92 -1.28 -17.60
N SER A 193 -8.19 -0.09 -17.06
CA SER A 193 -8.08 1.18 -17.80
C SER A 193 -6.62 1.57 -18.04
N TYR A 194 -5.76 1.41 -17.03
CA TYR A 194 -4.32 1.69 -17.11
C TYR A 194 -3.61 0.79 -18.13
N ILE A 195 -3.86 -0.53 -18.07
CA ILE A 195 -3.31 -1.50 -19.04
C ILE A 195 -3.98 -1.34 -20.43
N GLY A 196 -5.20 -0.81 -20.43
CA GLY A 196 -6.08 -0.71 -21.58
C GLY A 196 -6.97 -1.94 -21.70
N LEU A 197 -8.30 -1.72 -21.77
CA LEU A 197 -9.32 -2.78 -21.82
C LEU A 197 -9.09 -3.82 -22.92
N LYS A 198 -8.47 -3.42 -24.03
CA LYS A 198 -8.12 -4.32 -25.15
C LYS A 198 -7.06 -5.36 -24.76
N ASN A 199 -6.11 -4.97 -23.91
CA ASN A 199 -5.04 -5.84 -23.43
C ASN A 199 -5.43 -6.56 -22.13
N TRP A 200 -6.40 -6.02 -21.39
CA TRP A 200 -6.90 -6.58 -20.15
C TRP A 200 -7.62 -7.92 -20.32
N PHE A 201 -8.54 -8.04 -21.29
CA PHE A 201 -9.40 -9.21 -21.45
C PHE A 201 -9.19 -9.93 -22.80
N ASP A 202 -8.83 -11.21 -22.73
CA ASP A 202 -8.69 -12.08 -23.90
C ASP A 202 -9.95 -12.94 -24.10
N LYS A 203 -10.72 -12.61 -25.15
CA LYS A 203 -11.95 -13.34 -25.51
C LYS A 203 -11.68 -14.83 -25.80
N SER A 204 -10.60 -15.14 -26.50
CA SER A 204 -10.26 -16.52 -26.85
C SER A 204 -9.97 -17.33 -25.59
N LEU A 205 -9.16 -16.76 -24.69
CA LEU A 205 -8.81 -17.40 -23.43
C LEU A 205 -10.02 -17.58 -22.51
N TRP A 206 -10.94 -16.61 -22.47
CA TRP A 206 -12.22 -16.76 -21.76
C TRP A 206 -13.02 -17.94 -22.31
N HIS A 207 -13.19 -18.04 -23.63
CA HIS A 207 -14.00 -19.13 -24.21
C HIS A 207 -13.36 -20.51 -24.05
N GLN A 208 -12.02 -20.60 -24.08
CA GLN A 208 -11.29 -21.87 -23.98
C GLN A 208 -11.09 -22.34 -22.54
N ALA A 209 -10.79 -21.41 -21.63
CA ALA A 209 -10.28 -21.73 -20.30
C ALA A 209 -10.87 -20.87 -19.17
N LYS A 210 -11.84 -19.98 -19.49
CA LYS A 210 -12.56 -19.14 -18.52
C LYS A 210 -11.68 -18.25 -17.66
N TYR A 211 -10.51 -17.85 -18.16
CA TYR A 211 -9.77 -16.73 -17.57
C TYR A 211 -10.46 -15.42 -17.94
N ALA A 212 -10.77 -14.60 -16.94
CA ALA A 212 -11.35 -13.28 -17.14
C ALA A 212 -10.29 -12.18 -17.34
N LEU A 213 -9.03 -12.56 -17.57
CA LEU A 213 -7.92 -11.67 -17.88
C LEU A 213 -7.03 -12.29 -18.96
N SER A 214 -6.33 -11.45 -19.71
CA SER A 214 -5.23 -11.90 -20.56
C SER A 214 -4.07 -12.40 -19.70
N MET A 215 -3.26 -13.31 -20.25
CA MET A 215 -2.07 -13.80 -19.54
C MET A 215 -1.07 -12.68 -19.23
N GLY A 216 -1.00 -11.64 -20.08
CA GLY A 216 -0.13 -10.50 -19.88
C GLY A 216 -0.57 -9.58 -18.74
N SER A 217 -1.85 -9.53 -18.42
CA SER A 217 -2.39 -8.69 -17.33
C SER A 217 -2.35 -9.36 -15.95
N ILE A 218 -2.17 -10.68 -15.89
CA ILE A 218 -2.15 -11.42 -14.62
C ILE A 218 -1.02 -10.97 -13.68
N PRO A 219 0.23 -10.74 -14.13
CA PRO A 219 1.28 -10.25 -13.24
C PRO A 219 0.97 -8.88 -12.63
N GLU A 220 0.40 -7.95 -13.39
CA GLU A 220 0.00 -6.64 -12.88
C GLU A 220 -1.10 -6.75 -11.81
N LEU A 221 -2.12 -7.58 -12.05
CA LEU A 221 -3.17 -7.86 -11.06
C LEU A 221 -2.58 -8.48 -9.78
N ALA A 222 -1.76 -9.52 -9.94
CA ALA A 222 -1.15 -10.23 -8.82
C ALA A 222 -0.20 -9.32 -8.02
N PHE A 223 0.54 -8.45 -8.69
CA PHE A 223 1.38 -7.45 -8.04
C PHE A 223 0.53 -6.47 -7.23
N ASN A 224 -0.53 -5.91 -7.82
CA ASN A 224 -1.41 -4.97 -7.12
C ASN A 224 -2.10 -5.60 -5.89
N ILE A 225 -2.59 -6.85 -5.99
CA ILE A 225 -3.15 -7.59 -4.85
C ILE A 225 -2.09 -7.80 -3.77
N SER A 226 -0.85 -8.13 -4.15
CA SER A 226 0.23 -8.36 -3.19
C SER A 226 0.51 -7.12 -2.33
N LYS A 227 0.37 -5.91 -2.88
CA LYS A 227 0.57 -4.65 -2.14
C LYS A 227 -0.50 -4.45 -1.07
N ILE A 228 -1.76 -4.75 -1.37
CA ILE A 228 -2.84 -4.73 -0.38
C ILE A 228 -2.57 -5.74 0.74
N ILE A 229 -2.19 -6.98 0.38
CA ILE A 229 -1.85 -8.04 1.35
C ILE A 229 -0.66 -7.64 2.23
N ASN A 230 0.40 -7.08 1.65
CA ASN A 230 1.57 -6.62 2.37
C ASN A 230 1.20 -5.52 3.36
N SER A 231 0.38 -4.55 2.94
CA SER A 231 -0.09 -3.46 3.80
C SER A 231 -0.94 -3.97 4.97
N ILE A 232 -1.85 -4.93 4.73
CA ILE A 232 -2.62 -5.64 5.77
C ILE A 232 -1.71 -6.27 6.82
N PHE A 233 -0.61 -6.91 6.39
CA PHE A 233 0.37 -7.52 7.29
C PHE A 233 1.43 -6.55 7.82
N GLY A 234 1.28 -5.24 7.56
CA GLY A 234 2.17 -4.19 8.08
C GLY A 234 3.54 -4.13 7.40
N LYS A 235 3.67 -4.72 6.20
CA LYS A 235 4.87 -4.74 5.36
C LYS A 235 4.86 -3.66 4.27
N SER A 236 4.41 -2.46 4.64
CA SER A 236 4.47 -1.28 3.77
C SER A 236 5.60 -0.35 4.22
N GLU A 237 6.21 0.34 3.27
CA GLU A 237 7.18 1.39 3.53
C GLU A 237 6.49 2.61 4.16
N LYS A 238 7.31 3.47 4.79
CA LYS A 238 6.84 4.56 5.65
C LYS A 238 7.54 5.87 5.38
N CYS A 239 8.74 5.84 4.83
CA CYS A 239 9.53 7.03 4.58
C CYS A 239 10.09 7.04 3.16
N LEU A 240 9.91 8.18 2.50
CA LEU A 240 10.54 8.51 1.23
C LEU A 240 11.77 9.36 1.52
N VAL A 241 12.94 8.83 1.17
CA VAL A 241 14.24 9.50 1.26
C VAL A 241 14.59 10.00 -0.14
N LEU A 242 14.81 11.30 -0.27
CA LEU A 242 15.06 11.96 -1.54
C LEU A 242 16.49 12.50 -1.60
N ASP A 243 17.14 12.28 -2.74
CA ASP A 243 18.18 13.20 -3.20
C ASP A 243 17.57 14.57 -3.61
N LEU A 244 18.42 15.56 -3.85
CA LEU A 244 17.99 16.92 -4.22
C LEU A 244 18.28 17.28 -5.67
N ASP A 245 19.57 17.38 -6.03
CA ASP A 245 19.97 17.83 -7.36
C ASP A 245 19.59 16.80 -8.43
N ASN A 246 18.99 17.25 -9.53
CA ASN A 246 18.37 16.40 -10.56
C ASN A 246 17.32 15.39 -10.06
N THR A 247 16.82 15.58 -8.84
CA THR A 247 15.77 14.74 -8.23
C THR A 247 14.57 15.59 -7.82
N CYS A 248 14.76 16.56 -6.92
CA CYS A 248 13.72 17.50 -6.48
C CYS A 248 13.64 18.76 -7.36
N TRP A 249 14.70 19.09 -8.08
CA TRP A 249 14.80 20.16 -9.08
C TRP A 249 15.88 19.77 -10.11
N GLY A 250 15.86 20.39 -11.28
CA GLY A 250 16.94 20.19 -12.27
C GLY A 250 18.12 21.10 -12.00
N GLY A 251 19.34 20.62 -12.25
CA GLY A 251 20.57 21.37 -12.00
C GLY A 251 21.14 21.13 -10.60
N VAL A 252 22.26 21.78 -10.32
CA VAL A 252 23.06 21.61 -9.09
C VAL A 252 23.03 22.92 -8.30
N ILE A 253 22.32 22.93 -7.16
CA ILE A 253 22.10 24.17 -6.39
C ILE A 253 23.40 24.87 -5.96
N GLY A 254 24.46 24.10 -5.71
CA GLY A 254 25.77 24.63 -5.32
C GLY A 254 26.50 25.38 -6.44
N ASP A 255 26.24 25.01 -7.70
CA ASP A 255 26.93 25.55 -8.88
C ASP A 255 26.05 26.59 -9.60
N ASP A 256 24.76 26.26 -9.78
CA ASP A 256 23.81 27.07 -10.54
C ASP A 256 23.15 28.16 -9.70
N GLY A 257 23.15 28.00 -8.37
CA GLY A 257 22.48 28.90 -7.44
C GLY A 257 20.95 28.84 -7.54
N LEU A 258 20.27 29.64 -6.72
CA LEU A 258 18.81 29.60 -6.60
C LEU A 258 18.09 29.95 -7.92
N ASP A 259 18.63 30.90 -8.69
CA ASP A 259 18.02 31.35 -9.96
C ASP A 259 18.29 30.38 -11.13
N GLY A 260 19.23 29.45 -10.97
CA GLY A 260 19.68 28.54 -12.03
C GLY A 260 19.04 27.15 -11.99
N ILE A 261 18.44 26.75 -10.85
CA ILE A 261 17.76 25.46 -10.74
C ILE A 261 16.44 25.45 -11.51
N SER A 262 16.13 24.32 -12.15
CA SER A 262 14.92 24.13 -12.95
C SER A 262 13.76 23.62 -12.09
N ILE A 263 12.88 24.54 -11.71
CA ILE A 263 11.63 24.25 -10.99
C ILE A 263 10.61 25.36 -11.28
N GLY A 264 9.35 25.00 -11.49
CA GLY A 264 8.28 25.95 -11.86
C GLY A 264 7.55 25.53 -13.13
N LEU A 265 6.84 26.48 -13.76
CA LEU A 265 5.97 26.22 -14.93
C LEU A 265 6.54 26.78 -16.23
N GLU A 266 7.76 27.33 -16.19
CA GLU A 266 8.34 28.07 -17.32
C GLU A 266 8.87 27.15 -18.44
N THR A 267 9.23 25.90 -18.11
CA THR A 267 9.72 24.91 -19.07
C THR A 267 9.16 23.53 -18.78
N ALA A 268 9.11 22.65 -19.79
CA ALA A 268 8.64 21.27 -19.63
C ALA A 268 9.45 20.47 -18.59
N ILE A 269 10.77 20.71 -18.52
CA ILE A 269 11.65 20.04 -17.55
C ILE A 269 11.35 20.56 -16.13
N ALA A 270 11.28 21.88 -15.94
CA ALA A 270 10.93 22.48 -14.65
C ALA A 270 9.54 22.02 -14.16
N GLU A 271 8.57 21.94 -15.07
CA GLU A 271 7.21 21.48 -14.75
C GLU A 271 7.21 20.01 -14.30
N SER A 272 8.09 19.18 -14.86
CA SER A 272 8.24 17.78 -14.47
C SER A 272 8.75 17.64 -13.03
N TYR A 273 9.74 18.45 -12.62
CA TYR A 273 10.19 18.51 -11.22
C TYR A 273 9.09 19.06 -10.28
N THR A 274 8.36 20.09 -10.70
CA THR A 274 7.22 20.62 -9.93
C THR A 274 6.12 19.58 -9.76
N SER A 275 5.83 18.78 -10.79
CA SER A 275 4.88 17.66 -10.72
C SER A 275 5.35 16.60 -9.72
N PHE A 276 6.63 16.23 -9.77
CA PHE A 276 7.22 15.31 -8.80
C PHE A 276 7.11 15.83 -7.36
N GLN A 277 7.45 17.10 -7.12
CA GLN A 277 7.30 17.70 -5.78
C GLN A 277 5.84 17.73 -5.29
N LYS A 278 4.87 17.98 -6.18
CA LYS A 278 3.43 17.90 -5.84
C LYS A 278 3.04 16.49 -5.40
N TYR A 279 3.45 15.47 -6.15
CA TYR A 279 3.21 14.08 -5.79
C TYR A 279 3.84 13.72 -4.42
N VAL A 280 5.10 14.11 -4.20
CA VAL A 280 5.77 13.93 -2.88
C VAL A 280 5.02 14.67 -1.76
N LYS A 281 4.49 15.86 -2.02
CA LYS A 281 3.67 16.61 -1.06
C LYS A 281 2.38 15.89 -0.73
N GLU A 282 1.71 15.28 -1.70
CA GLU A 282 0.52 14.44 -1.49
C GLU A 282 0.85 13.22 -0.60
N LEU A 283 1.99 12.57 -0.83
CA LEU A 283 2.49 11.51 0.05
C LEU A 283 2.65 12.00 1.50
N LYS A 284 3.26 13.17 1.69
CA LYS A 284 3.41 13.79 3.02
C LYS A 284 2.06 14.06 3.69
N GLN A 285 1.10 14.60 2.93
CA GLN A 285 -0.23 14.94 3.45
C GLN A 285 -1.01 13.73 3.95
N ARG A 286 -0.76 12.53 3.37
CA ARG A 286 -1.33 11.27 3.86
C ARG A 286 -0.47 10.55 4.92
N GLY A 287 0.61 11.18 5.41
CA GLY A 287 1.40 10.68 6.53
C GLY A 287 2.67 9.91 6.18
N VAL A 288 3.11 9.93 4.91
CA VAL A 288 4.45 9.41 4.53
C VAL A 288 5.51 10.37 5.04
N ILE A 289 6.54 9.83 5.69
CA ILE A 289 7.64 10.62 6.23
C ILE A 289 8.57 11.02 5.09
N LEU A 290 8.94 12.29 5.02
CA LEU A 290 9.94 12.75 4.06
C LEU A 290 11.29 12.95 4.76
N ALA A 291 12.36 12.50 4.11
CA ALA A 291 13.72 12.78 4.51
C ALA A 291 14.59 13.13 3.30
N VAL A 292 15.69 13.85 3.54
CA VAL A 292 16.69 14.18 2.51
C VAL A 292 17.98 13.41 2.77
N CYS A 293 18.57 12.87 1.71
CA CYS A 293 19.91 12.28 1.68
C CYS A 293 20.66 12.75 0.43
N SER A 294 21.30 13.92 0.52
CA SER A 294 21.93 14.61 -0.60
C SER A 294 23.41 14.91 -0.37
N LYS A 295 24.17 15.00 -1.48
CA LYS A 295 25.58 15.40 -1.47
C LYS A 295 25.72 16.90 -1.76
N ASN A 296 25.38 17.72 -0.77
CA ASN A 296 25.51 19.18 -0.85
C ASN A 296 25.97 19.78 0.49
N ASP A 297 26.44 21.02 0.45
CA ASP A 297 26.47 21.86 1.64
C ASP A 297 25.05 22.07 2.18
N PHE A 298 24.90 21.98 3.50
CA PHE A 298 23.60 22.07 4.17
C PHE A 298 22.88 23.40 3.89
N GLN A 299 23.58 24.53 3.81
CA GLN A 299 22.96 25.83 3.56
C GLN A 299 22.47 25.94 2.13
N ASN A 300 23.24 25.48 1.15
CA ASN A 300 22.85 25.49 -0.26
C ASN A 300 21.62 24.61 -0.49
N ALA A 301 21.62 23.38 0.06
CA ALA A 301 20.47 22.48 -0.02
C ALA A 301 19.21 23.08 0.61
N LYS A 302 19.35 23.75 1.76
CA LYS A 302 18.23 24.46 2.42
C LYS A 302 17.75 25.66 1.61
N GLU A 303 18.65 26.34 0.92
CA GLU A 303 18.34 27.50 0.07
C GLU A 303 17.49 27.12 -1.14
N GLY A 304 17.74 25.96 -1.78
CA GLY A 304 16.91 25.48 -2.91
C GLY A 304 15.41 25.45 -2.60
N PHE A 305 15.01 25.06 -1.38
CA PHE A 305 13.60 25.05 -0.94
C PHE A 305 12.99 26.43 -0.68
N LYS A 306 13.81 27.50 -0.69
CA LYS A 306 13.33 28.89 -0.65
C LYS A 306 12.91 29.41 -2.02
N HIS A 307 13.18 28.68 -3.10
CA HIS A 307 12.73 29.06 -4.44
C HIS A 307 11.21 29.30 -4.41
N PRO A 308 10.70 30.40 -4.99
CA PRO A 308 9.27 30.73 -4.96
C PRO A 308 8.39 29.59 -5.48
N ASP A 309 8.82 28.93 -6.55
CA ASP A 309 8.09 27.81 -7.17
C ASP A 309 8.31 26.44 -6.51
N SER A 310 9.14 26.36 -5.47
CA SER A 310 9.31 25.11 -4.71
C SER A 310 8.01 24.77 -3.97
N VAL A 311 7.46 23.60 -4.23
CA VAL A 311 6.23 23.10 -3.59
C VAL A 311 6.55 22.49 -2.23
N LEU A 312 7.64 21.73 -2.16
CA LEU A 312 8.21 21.26 -0.89
C LEU A 312 8.95 22.40 -0.20
N LYS A 313 8.92 22.39 1.14
CA LYS A 313 9.62 23.33 2.00
C LYS A 313 10.52 22.55 2.96
N PHE A 314 11.53 23.21 3.52
CA PHE A 314 12.45 22.59 4.48
C PHE A 314 11.72 21.90 5.66
N ASP A 315 10.65 22.52 6.17
CA ASP A 315 9.86 21.98 7.28
C ASP A 315 8.97 20.79 6.89
N ASP A 316 8.93 20.41 5.61
CA ASP A 316 8.27 19.17 5.19
C ASP A 316 9.07 17.91 5.54
N PHE A 317 10.36 18.05 5.82
CA PHE A 317 11.28 16.93 6.04
C PHE A 317 11.56 16.70 7.53
N THR A 318 11.39 15.46 7.97
CA THR A 318 11.65 15.07 9.36
C THR A 318 13.16 15.01 9.64
N SER A 319 13.92 14.37 8.76
CA SER A 319 15.38 14.32 8.78
C SER A 319 15.96 14.93 7.49
N PHE A 320 17.07 15.64 7.62
CA PHE A 320 17.69 16.35 6.50
C PHE A 320 19.22 16.12 6.52
N LYS A 321 19.68 15.07 5.83
CA LYS A 321 21.11 14.77 5.65
C LYS A 321 21.59 15.38 4.33
N SER A 322 22.27 16.51 4.44
CA SER A 322 22.96 17.16 3.33
C SER A 322 24.41 17.38 3.75
N ASN A 323 25.30 16.52 3.31
CA ASN A 323 26.72 16.52 3.63
C ASN A 323 27.49 15.69 2.60
N TRP A 324 28.81 15.56 2.77
CA TRP A 324 29.66 14.79 1.86
C TRP A 324 29.90 13.34 2.32
N ASP A 325 29.19 12.88 3.34
CA ASP A 325 29.28 11.51 3.81
C ASP A 325 28.59 10.55 2.83
N PRO A 326 28.97 9.25 2.82
CA PRO A 326 28.34 8.28 1.93
C PRO A 326 26.83 8.13 2.19
N LYS A 327 26.01 8.12 1.13
CA LYS A 327 24.54 8.08 1.25
C LYS A 327 24.01 6.84 1.99
N HIS A 328 24.65 5.68 1.82
CA HIS A 328 24.28 4.46 2.55
C HIS A 328 24.38 4.63 4.08
N GLN A 329 25.38 5.37 4.58
CA GLN A 329 25.52 5.66 6.00
C GLN A 329 24.46 6.66 6.46
N ASN A 330 24.25 7.73 5.70
CA ASN A 330 23.19 8.71 5.97
C ASN A 330 21.80 8.06 6.02
N ILE A 331 21.50 7.09 5.15
CA ILE A 331 20.22 6.35 5.15
C ILE A 331 20.02 5.56 6.45
N LEU A 332 21.07 4.89 6.94
CA LEU A 332 21.02 4.20 8.24
C LEU A 332 20.78 5.19 9.40
N ASP A 333 21.38 6.37 9.32
CA ASP A 333 21.21 7.39 10.36
C ASP A 333 19.85 8.10 10.27
N ILE A 334 19.29 8.27 9.07
CA ILE A 334 17.89 8.70 8.86
C ILE A 334 16.93 7.70 9.50
N ALA A 335 17.12 6.39 9.27
CA ALA A 335 16.27 5.36 9.88
C ALA A 335 16.27 5.45 11.42
N LYS A 336 17.43 5.69 12.04
CA LYS A 336 17.57 5.90 13.49
C LYS A 336 16.90 7.19 13.96
N GLU A 337 17.13 8.30 13.26
CA GLU A 337 16.57 9.62 13.62
C GLU A 337 15.04 9.64 13.53
N VAL A 338 14.49 8.98 12.52
CA VAL A 338 13.04 8.83 12.32
C VAL A 338 12.44 7.70 13.19
N ASN A 339 13.29 6.85 13.77
CA ASN A 339 12.94 5.68 14.58
C ASN A 339 12.03 4.67 13.83
N ILE A 340 12.45 4.27 12.63
CA ILE A 340 11.80 3.23 11.83
C ILE A 340 12.80 2.19 11.34
N GLY A 341 12.30 1.03 10.92
CA GLY A 341 13.12 0.01 10.27
C GLY A 341 13.63 0.49 8.92
N VAL A 342 14.85 0.05 8.56
CA VAL A 342 15.48 0.37 7.26
C VAL A 342 14.67 -0.25 6.10
N ASP A 343 14.01 -1.37 6.37
CA ASP A 343 13.03 -2.04 5.49
C ASP A 343 11.74 -1.25 5.26
N SER A 344 11.60 -0.08 5.88
CA SER A 344 10.49 0.85 5.66
C SER A 344 10.91 2.09 4.87
N LEU A 345 12.13 2.14 4.33
CA LEU A 345 12.68 3.27 3.58
C LEU A 345 12.63 3.02 2.07
N VAL A 346 12.23 4.04 1.32
CA VAL A 346 12.39 4.10 -0.14
C VAL A 346 13.36 5.24 -0.46
N PHE A 347 14.44 4.94 -1.19
CA PHE A 347 15.44 5.94 -1.58
C PHE A 347 15.36 6.26 -3.08
N ILE A 348 15.19 7.53 -3.41
CA ILE A 348 15.12 8.04 -4.78
C ILE A 348 16.30 8.97 -5.05
N ASP A 349 17.01 8.67 -6.13
CA ASP A 349 18.23 9.36 -6.57
C ASP A 349 18.36 9.16 -8.08
N ASP A 350 18.68 10.20 -8.84
CA ASP A 350 18.87 10.13 -10.30
C ASP A 350 20.19 9.43 -10.67
N ASN A 351 21.16 9.42 -9.76
CA ASN A 351 22.49 8.87 -9.99
C ASN A 351 22.53 7.34 -9.80
N PRO A 352 22.78 6.56 -10.87
CA PRO A 352 22.82 5.10 -10.78
C PRO A 352 23.93 4.58 -9.85
N VAL A 353 25.05 5.30 -9.73
CA VAL A 353 26.17 4.88 -8.87
C VAL A 353 25.78 4.95 -7.39
N GLU A 354 25.07 6.00 -6.99
CA GLU A 354 24.57 6.12 -5.61
C GLU A 354 23.49 5.07 -5.33
N ARG A 355 22.58 4.81 -6.29
CA ARG A 355 21.58 3.75 -6.16
C ARG A 355 22.21 2.36 -6.00
N ASP A 356 23.20 2.01 -6.82
CA ASP A 356 23.91 0.73 -6.73
C ASP A 356 24.69 0.59 -5.41
N LEU A 357 25.29 1.69 -4.94
CA LEU A 357 26.00 1.69 -3.67
C LEU A 357 25.03 1.50 -2.50
N VAL A 358 23.90 2.20 -2.47
CA VAL A 358 22.90 2.08 -1.41
C VAL A 358 22.27 0.69 -1.43
N SER A 359 21.83 0.18 -2.58
CA SER A 359 21.21 -1.15 -2.69
C SER A 359 22.17 -2.28 -2.28
N SER A 360 23.46 -2.16 -2.56
CA SER A 360 24.46 -3.16 -2.16
C SER A 360 24.84 -3.10 -0.68
N GLN A 361 24.96 -1.90 -0.09
CA GLN A 361 25.36 -1.73 1.31
C GLN A 361 24.18 -1.78 2.29
N VAL A 362 22.97 -1.49 1.82
CA VAL A 362 21.72 -1.44 2.61
C VAL A 362 20.63 -2.25 1.91
N PRO A 363 20.77 -3.59 1.75
CA PRO A 363 19.86 -4.40 0.94
C PRO A 363 18.42 -4.47 1.43
N SER A 364 18.16 -4.04 2.68
CA SER A 364 16.81 -3.96 3.23
C SER A 364 16.04 -2.73 2.78
N ALA A 365 16.71 -1.64 2.36
CA ALA A 365 16.02 -0.45 1.87
C ALA A 365 15.57 -0.65 0.41
N SER A 366 14.40 -0.11 0.06
CA SER A 366 13.89 -0.13 -1.31
C SER A 366 14.57 0.97 -2.12
N VAL A 367 15.24 0.60 -3.22
CA VAL A 367 15.99 1.54 -4.07
C VAL A 367 15.59 1.33 -5.54
N PRO A 368 14.41 1.85 -5.95
CA PRO A 368 13.94 1.66 -7.32
C PRO A 368 14.91 2.27 -8.34
N ASN A 369 15.07 1.58 -9.47
CA ASN A 369 15.83 2.12 -10.60
C ASN A 369 15.00 3.14 -11.38
N VAL A 370 14.92 4.37 -10.86
CA VAL A 370 14.13 5.47 -11.43
C VAL A 370 14.70 6.08 -12.72
N GLY A 371 15.88 5.62 -13.16
CA GLY A 371 16.59 6.24 -14.27
C GLY A 371 17.15 7.62 -13.89
N ASN A 372 17.20 8.53 -14.86
CA ASN A 372 17.65 9.91 -14.70
C ASN A 372 16.64 10.92 -15.29
N ASP A 373 15.45 10.46 -15.63
CA ASP A 373 14.37 11.29 -16.15
C ASP A 373 13.25 11.36 -15.11
N VAL A 374 13.11 12.55 -14.51
CA VAL A 374 12.14 12.82 -13.44
C VAL A 374 10.69 12.53 -13.86
N ILE A 375 10.39 12.53 -15.16
CA ILE A 375 9.06 12.19 -15.71
C ILE A 375 8.59 10.81 -15.20
N HIS A 376 9.52 9.87 -15.04
CA HIS A 376 9.20 8.49 -14.66
C HIS A 376 9.30 8.23 -13.15
N PHE A 377 9.77 9.19 -12.35
CA PHE A 377 10.01 8.96 -10.92
C PHE A 377 8.71 8.63 -10.17
N ILE A 378 7.62 9.33 -10.51
CA ILE A 378 6.29 9.06 -9.93
C ILE A 378 5.86 7.64 -10.26
N ASP A 379 6.03 7.19 -11.51
CA ASP A 379 5.63 5.84 -11.92
C ASP A 379 6.36 4.78 -11.09
N HIS A 380 7.67 4.93 -10.88
CA HIS A 380 8.45 3.99 -10.08
C HIS A 380 8.05 3.97 -8.61
N ILE A 381 7.59 5.08 -8.03
CA ILE A 381 7.13 5.11 -6.63
C ILE A 381 5.71 4.54 -6.52
N ASP A 382 4.81 5.02 -7.38
CA ASP A 382 3.38 4.70 -7.36
C ASP A 382 3.13 3.24 -7.72
N ARG A 383 3.70 2.77 -8.83
CA ARG A 383 3.45 1.43 -9.37
C ARG A 383 4.05 0.33 -8.53
N ASN A 384 5.18 0.59 -7.86
CA ASN A 384 5.73 -0.34 -6.88
C ASN A 384 4.90 -0.44 -5.60
N GLY A 385 3.91 0.45 -5.39
CA GLY A 385 2.99 0.36 -4.25
C GLY A 385 3.68 0.46 -2.89
N TYR A 386 4.82 1.14 -2.80
CA TYR A 386 5.60 1.26 -1.56
C TYR A 386 4.78 1.82 -0.39
N PHE A 387 3.87 2.73 -0.71
CA PHE A 387 3.04 3.43 0.28
C PHE A 387 1.55 3.07 0.14
N GLU A 388 1.26 1.78 -0.13
CA GLU A 388 -0.11 1.27 -0.29
C GLU A 388 -0.98 1.53 0.97
N PRO A 389 -2.00 2.41 0.89
CA PRO A 389 -2.82 2.77 2.04
C PRO A 389 -3.98 1.79 2.22
N ILE A 390 -4.08 1.15 3.38
CA ILE A 390 -5.26 0.33 3.74
C ILE A 390 -6.32 1.11 4.54
N SER A 391 -5.97 2.26 5.08
CA SER A 391 -6.89 3.16 5.78
C SER A 391 -6.30 4.56 5.83
N LEU A 392 -7.12 5.58 5.57
CA LEU A 392 -6.79 6.97 5.90
C LEU A 392 -7.33 7.25 7.31
N LEU A 393 -6.60 6.82 8.34
CA LEU A 393 -6.97 7.17 9.71
C LEU A 393 -6.58 8.62 9.98
N VAL A 394 -7.38 9.31 10.80
CA VAL A 394 -7.07 10.67 11.28
C VAL A 394 -5.69 10.72 11.96
N ASP A 395 -5.26 9.62 12.58
CA ASP A 395 -3.94 9.48 13.18
C ASP A 395 -2.79 9.43 12.16
N ASP A 396 -3.01 8.93 10.94
CA ASP A 396 -2.00 8.95 9.89
C ASP A 396 -1.79 10.39 9.38
N ILE A 397 -2.81 11.23 9.39
CA ILE A 397 -2.72 12.67 9.12
C ILE A 397 -1.99 13.41 10.26
N ASN A 398 -2.23 13.00 11.51
CA ASN A 398 -1.60 13.60 12.70
C ASN A 398 -0.16 13.11 12.96
N ARG A 399 0.33 12.11 12.22
CA ARG A 399 1.68 11.52 12.39
C ARG A 399 2.79 12.54 12.19
N ASN A 400 2.59 13.50 11.29
CA ASN A 400 3.54 14.59 11.06
C ASN A 400 3.76 15.44 12.32
N LYS A 401 2.68 15.76 13.05
CA LYS A 401 2.77 16.50 14.31
C LYS A 401 3.53 15.71 15.38
N TYR A 402 3.29 14.40 15.46
CA TYR A 402 4.03 13.51 16.36
C TYR A 402 5.55 13.53 16.11
N TYR A 403 5.99 13.51 14.84
CA TYR A 403 7.41 13.60 14.51
C TYR A 403 8.01 14.98 14.80
N GLU A 404 7.29 16.06 14.51
CA GLU A 404 7.70 17.42 14.89
C GLU A 404 7.88 17.54 16.42
N ASP A 405 6.96 17.01 17.19
CA ASP A 405 7.02 17.02 18.65
C ASP A 405 8.17 16.13 19.17
N ASN A 406 8.44 14.98 18.55
CA ASN A 406 9.62 14.15 18.83
C ASN A 406 10.95 14.85 18.52
N LYS A 407 11.01 15.64 17.44
CA LYS A 407 12.19 16.44 17.10
C LYS A 407 12.47 17.50 18.16
N LYS A 408 11.42 18.18 18.63
CA LYS A 408 11.52 19.13 19.77
C LYS A 408 12.01 18.43 21.04
N ARG A 409 11.47 17.24 21.36
CA ARG A 409 11.95 16.43 22.50
C ARG A 409 13.43 16.10 22.39
N SER A 410 13.89 15.66 21.22
CA SER A 410 15.31 15.31 20.99
C SER A 410 16.23 16.53 21.09
N GLN A 411 15.78 17.69 20.60
CA GLN A 411 16.50 18.96 20.76
C GLN A 411 16.56 19.38 22.23
N GLU A 412 15.46 19.34 22.97
CA GLU A 412 15.49 19.65 24.40
C GLU A 412 16.32 18.64 25.21
N GLN A 413 16.27 17.35 24.88
CA GLN A 413 17.13 16.34 25.51
C GLN A 413 18.62 16.70 25.40
N SER A 414 19.04 17.30 24.30
CA SER A 414 20.44 17.75 24.11
C SER A 414 20.84 18.96 24.97
N ILE A 415 19.87 19.69 25.54
CA ILE A 415 20.07 20.86 26.40
C ILE A 415 20.25 20.43 27.86
N PHE A 416 19.60 19.34 28.30
CA PHE A 416 19.69 18.86 29.68
C PHE A 416 20.98 18.08 29.93
N LYS A 417 21.62 18.33 31.08
CA LYS A 417 22.86 17.66 31.50
C LYS A 417 22.63 16.26 32.09
N SER A 418 21.41 15.98 32.56
CA SER A 418 21.00 14.69 33.14
C SER A 418 19.75 14.19 32.43
N TYR A 419 19.70 12.88 32.18
CA TYR A 419 18.54 12.22 31.58
C TYR A 419 17.30 12.30 32.49
N ASP A 420 17.48 12.23 33.80
CA ASP A 420 16.39 12.32 34.77
C ASP A 420 15.75 13.72 34.77
N ASP A 421 16.56 14.77 34.66
CA ASP A 421 16.07 16.15 34.59
C ASP A 421 15.25 16.40 33.32
N PHE A 422 15.67 15.79 32.19
CA PHE A 422 14.91 15.81 30.95
C PHE A 422 13.56 15.10 31.11
N LEU A 423 13.53 13.88 31.67
CA LEU A 423 12.28 13.13 31.86
C LEU A 423 11.29 13.87 32.77
N VAL A 424 11.77 14.52 33.83
CA VAL A 424 10.92 15.35 34.71
C VAL A 424 10.36 16.56 33.95
N SER A 425 11.16 17.18 33.09
CA SER A 425 10.76 18.35 32.29
C SER A 425 9.67 18.06 31.25
N LEU A 426 9.42 16.79 30.92
CA LEU A 426 8.41 16.38 29.94
C LEU A 426 6.99 16.39 30.52
N GLU A 427 6.82 16.46 31.84
CA GLU A 427 5.52 16.45 32.53
C GLU A 427 4.62 15.29 32.06
N MET A 428 5.19 14.10 31.95
CA MET A 428 4.53 12.94 31.37
C MET A 428 3.39 12.43 32.25
N THR A 429 2.23 12.18 31.64
CA THR A 429 1.09 11.50 32.25
C THR A 429 0.82 10.20 31.52
N ALA A 430 0.76 9.08 32.25
CA ALA A 430 0.45 7.77 31.69
C ALA A 430 -0.95 7.30 32.11
N GLU A 431 -1.70 6.77 31.16
CA GLU A 431 -2.98 6.11 31.39
C GLU A 431 -2.84 4.62 31.06
N ILE A 432 -3.21 3.76 32.00
CA ILE A 432 -3.22 2.30 31.82
C ILE A 432 -4.66 1.81 31.97
N LYS A 433 -5.20 1.20 30.92
CA LYS A 433 -6.56 0.68 30.88
C LYS A 433 -6.64 -0.67 30.18
N SER A 434 -7.72 -1.40 30.43
CA SER A 434 -8.03 -2.60 29.68
C SER A 434 -8.39 -2.27 28.22
N PHE A 435 -8.17 -3.21 27.30
CA PHE A 435 -8.55 -3.08 25.90
C PHE A 435 -9.99 -2.56 25.76
N SER A 436 -10.13 -1.54 24.92
CA SER A 436 -11.41 -0.91 24.59
C SER A 436 -11.68 -1.11 23.11
N SER A 437 -12.94 -1.32 22.76
CA SER A 437 -13.38 -1.52 21.37
C SER A 437 -12.94 -0.39 20.44
N ILE A 438 -12.89 0.84 20.94
CA ILE A 438 -12.47 2.02 20.19
C ILE A 438 -11.00 1.99 19.76
N TYR A 439 -10.17 1.20 20.44
CA TYR A 439 -8.73 1.13 20.22
C TYR A 439 -8.27 -0.16 19.53
N LEU A 440 -9.16 -1.11 19.22
CA LEU A 440 -8.77 -2.42 18.68
C LEU A 440 -8.01 -2.32 17.35
N ASP A 441 -8.38 -1.37 16.47
CA ASP A 441 -7.66 -1.15 15.22
C ASP A 441 -6.25 -0.63 15.46
N ARG A 442 -6.10 0.29 16.42
CA ARG A 442 -4.79 0.82 16.78
C ARG A 442 -3.94 -0.20 17.52
N ILE A 443 -4.52 -1.04 18.36
CA ILE A 443 -3.86 -2.17 19.03
C ILE A 443 -3.33 -3.16 17.98
N THR A 444 -4.15 -3.50 16.98
CA THR A 444 -3.75 -4.35 15.86
C THR A 444 -2.57 -3.74 15.10
N GLN A 445 -2.71 -2.47 14.73
CA GLN A 445 -1.68 -1.75 14.02
C GLN A 445 -0.37 -1.70 14.82
N LEU A 446 -0.44 -1.39 16.12
CA LEU A 446 0.73 -1.29 17.00
C LEU A 446 1.38 -2.66 17.19
N THR A 447 0.61 -3.72 17.38
CA THR A 447 1.16 -5.08 17.52
C THR A 447 1.92 -5.52 16.27
N ASN A 448 1.40 -5.19 15.09
CA ASN A 448 2.04 -5.53 13.83
C ASN A 448 3.21 -4.60 13.46
N LYS A 449 3.17 -3.33 13.88
CA LYS A 449 4.22 -2.34 13.57
C LYS A 449 5.35 -2.29 14.61
N THR A 450 5.19 -2.91 15.79
CA THR A 450 6.19 -2.87 16.86
C THR A 450 7.18 -4.03 16.76
N ASN A 451 8.46 -3.67 16.66
CA ASN A 451 9.60 -4.60 16.64
C ASN A 451 10.45 -4.51 17.92
N GLN A 452 10.57 -3.32 18.51
CA GLN A 452 11.31 -3.11 19.76
C GLN A 452 10.48 -3.60 20.94
N PHE A 453 11.08 -4.37 21.85
CA PHE A 453 10.43 -4.98 23.02
C PHE A 453 9.25 -5.94 22.73
N ASN A 454 9.03 -6.33 21.47
CA ASN A 454 8.09 -7.40 21.13
C ASN A 454 8.80 -8.76 21.17
N LEU A 455 8.78 -9.42 22.33
CA LEU A 455 9.45 -10.70 22.55
C LEU A 455 8.85 -11.87 21.76
N THR A 456 7.61 -11.75 21.29
CA THR A 456 6.93 -12.83 20.56
C THR A 456 7.08 -12.69 19.05
N THR A 457 7.28 -11.47 18.54
CA THR A 457 7.29 -11.11 17.11
C THR A 457 6.05 -11.58 16.32
N LYS A 458 4.99 -11.99 17.03
CA LYS A 458 3.75 -12.46 16.41
C LYS A 458 3.05 -11.29 15.73
N ARG A 459 2.53 -11.56 14.53
CA ARG A 459 1.70 -10.64 13.77
C ARG A 459 0.27 -11.14 13.80
N TYR A 460 -0.64 -10.28 14.23
CA TYR A 460 -2.05 -10.59 14.38
C TYR A 460 -2.87 -9.75 13.41
N THR A 461 -3.77 -10.39 12.70
CA THR A 461 -4.87 -9.73 12.01
C THR A 461 -5.79 -9.01 13.00
N ALA A 462 -6.59 -8.06 12.52
CA ALA A 462 -7.57 -7.35 13.37
C ALA A 462 -8.53 -8.30 14.09
N SER A 463 -8.79 -9.44 13.45
CA SER A 463 -9.58 -10.52 14.01
C SER A 463 -8.94 -11.25 15.16
N GLU A 464 -7.69 -11.66 15.01
CA GLU A 464 -6.98 -12.35 16.07
C GLU A 464 -6.90 -11.46 17.30
N ILE A 465 -6.74 -10.15 17.12
CA ILE A 465 -6.84 -9.16 18.20
C ILE A 465 -8.26 -9.08 18.80
N ASN A 466 -9.32 -9.11 17.99
CA ASN A 466 -10.70 -9.18 18.51
C ASN A 466 -10.92 -10.44 19.35
N ASN A 467 -10.42 -11.60 18.90
CA ASN A 467 -10.53 -12.86 19.63
C ASN A 467 -9.72 -12.83 20.94
N ILE A 468 -8.53 -12.21 20.92
CA ILE A 468 -7.74 -11.96 22.12
C ILE A 468 -8.51 -11.06 23.08
N ALA A 469 -9.12 -9.98 22.59
CA ALA A 469 -9.87 -9.02 23.41
C ALA A 469 -11.04 -9.66 24.16
N THR A 470 -11.67 -10.70 23.60
CA THR A 470 -12.79 -11.42 24.22
C THR A 470 -12.36 -12.64 25.04
N SER A 471 -11.12 -13.12 24.90
CA SER A 471 -10.62 -14.30 25.61
C SER A 471 -10.15 -14.00 27.04
N ASP A 472 -10.44 -14.89 27.98
CA ASP A 472 -9.97 -14.81 29.37
C ASP A 472 -8.57 -15.38 29.58
N GLU A 473 -7.97 -15.99 28.54
CA GLU A 473 -6.61 -16.54 28.59
C GLU A 473 -5.51 -15.46 28.47
N TYR A 474 -5.91 -14.23 28.14
CA TYR A 474 -4.99 -13.12 27.88
C TYR A 474 -5.17 -11.98 28.88
N ILE A 475 -4.04 -11.40 29.28
CA ILE A 475 -3.99 -10.06 29.88
C ILE A 475 -4.19 -9.07 28.72
N LYS A 476 -5.03 -8.05 28.94
CA LYS A 476 -5.53 -7.17 27.86
C LYS A 476 -5.37 -5.72 28.27
N ILE A 477 -4.13 -5.27 28.38
CA ILE A 477 -3.81 -3.94 28.92
C ILE A 477 -3.16 -3.10 27.83
N TYR A 478 -3.61 -1.86 27.70
CA TYR A 478 -2.88 -0.85 26.94
C TYR A 478 -2.40 0.28 27.85
N GLY A 479 -1.27 0.87 27.45
CA GLY A 479 -0.72 2.09 28.01
C GLY A 479 -0.78 3.23 26.99
N LYS A 480 -1.30 4.37 27.40
CA LYS A 480 -1.28 5.63 26.67
C LYS A 480 -0.38 6.62 27.41
N LEU A 481 0.37 7.43 26.67
CA LEU A 481 1.28 8.43 27.24
C LEU A 481 1.01 9.80 26.63
N THR A 482 0.98 10.84 27.46
CA THR A 482 0.91 12.24 27.05
C THR A 482 2.04 13.01 27.72
N ASP A 483 2.66 13.95 27.02
CA ASP A 483 3.67 14.88 27.55
C ASP A 483 3.34 16.32 27.19
N LYS A 484 4.16 17.27 27.66
CA LYS A 484 3.95 18.71 27.41
C LYS A 484 3.93 19.12 25.94
N TYR A 485 4.47 18.31 25.02
CA TYR A 485 4.44 18.60 23.58
C TYR A 485 3.21 18.03 22.91
N GLY A 486 2.74 16.87 23.37
CA GLY A 486 1.56 16.27 22.79
C GLY A 486 1.21 14.88 23.31
N ASP A 487 0.17 14.34 22.69
CA ASP A 487 -0.32 13.00 22.92
C ASP A 487 0.54 11.99 22.14
N ASN A 488 1.21 11.07 22.83
CA ASN A 488 2.00 10.01 22.21
C ASN A 488 1.12 8.82 21.78
N GLY A 489 -0.17 8.85 22.10
CA GLY A 489 -1.11 7.79 21.80
C GLY A 489 -0.79 6.51 22.58
N LEU A 490 -1.23 5.38 22.03
CA LEU A 490 -0.95 4.05 22.58
C LEU A 490 0.53 3.71 22.39
N ILE A 491 1.24 3.52 23.49
CA ILE A 491 2.69 3.25 23.52
C ILE A 491 3.05 1.85 24.01
N ALA A 492 2.12 1.16 24.70
CA ALA A 492 2.38 -0.14 25.29
C ALA A 492 1.15 -1.03 25.21
N LEU A 493 1.39 -2.34 25.06
CA LEU A 493 0.38 -3.40 25.06
C LEU A 493 0.92 -4.56 25.89
N SER A 494 0.05 -5.22 26.66
CA SER A 494 0.35 -6.44 27.39
C SER A 494 -0.83 -7.39 27.41
#